data_AF-A0A2V6LK39-F1
#
_entry.id   AF-A0A2V6LK39-F1
#
_cell.length_a   1.000
_cell.length_b   1.000
_cell.length_c   1.000
_cell.angle_alpha   90.00
_cell.angle_beta   90.00
_cell.angle_gamma   90.00
#
_symmetry.space_group_name_H-M   'P 1'
#
loop_
_entity.id
_entity.type
_entity.pdbx_description
1 polymer ?
#
loop_
_entity_poly.entity_id
_entity_poly.type
_entity_poly.pdbx_seq_one_letter_code
_entity_poly.pdbx_strand_id
1 'polypeptide(L)'
;VCKFVDLQDVKETLPLHRIHPGEIYYLGLFMVGAYQDIMGDLHNLFGRVTEVHVFLDPDEESGWYIEEVIEGSTIGEVLAMTQWDKLELMRLLKAQVDQAIKTDRLKPNDAMRLLDDYERFLQEYTYLSFNGVKAPPQPGSWLPLS
;
A
#
# COMPACT_ATOMS: atom_id res chain seq x y z
N VAL A 1 22.41 -6.52 5.86
CA VAL A 1 22.65 -7.53 6.92
C VAL A 1 21.70 -8.69 6.63
N CYS A 2 22.19 -9.93 6.56
CA CYS A 2 21.41 -11.11 6.16
C CYS A 2 21.49 -12.18 7.25
N LYS A 3 20.81 -11.95 8.38
CA LYS A 3 20.93 -12.77 9.58
C LYS A 3 19.56 -12.99 10.20
N PHE A 4 19.24 -14.23 10.57
CA PHE A 4 17.96 -14.65 11.13
C PHE A 4 18.14 -15.25 12.52
N VAL A 5 17.17 -15.00 13.40
CA VAL A 5 17.15 -15.51 14.78
C VAL A 5 16.94 -17.03 14.78
N ASP A 6 17.74 -17.76 15.57
CA ASP A 6 17.52 -19.17 15.90
C ASP A 6 17.74 -19.40 17.41
N LEU A 7 17.30 -20.54 17.94
CA LEU A 7 17.31 -20.85 19.37
C LEU A 7 18.72 -20.85 20.00
N GLN A 8 19.76 -21.10 19.20
CA GLN A 8 21.13 -21.30 19.69
C GLN A 8 22.15 -20.35 19.04
N ASP A 9 21.88 -19.86 17.83
CA ASP A 9 22.80 -18.98 17.08
C ASP A 9 22.04 -18.14 16.05
N VAL A 10 22.77 -17.41 15.21
CA VAL A 10 22.23 -16.63 14.10
C VAL A 10 22.47 -17.39 12.80
N LYS A 11 21.42 -17.55 11.99
CA LYS A 11 21.47 -18.26 10.71
C LYS A 11 21.52 -17.30 9.53
N GLU A 12 22.14 -17.75 8.44
CA GLU A 12 22.14 -17.04 7.15
C GLU A 12 20.84 -17.26 6.36
N THR A 13 20.02 -18.23 6.76
CA THR A 13 18.75 -18.59 6.09
C THR A 13 17.61 -18.80 7.08
N LEU A 14 16.40 -18.41 6.70
CA LEU A 14 15.16 -18.64 7.46
C LEU A 14 14.46 -19.91 6.93
N PRO A 15 14.28 -20.96 7.76
CA PRO A 15 13.43 -22.09 7.37
C PRO A 15 11.97 -21.64 7.26
N LEU A 16 11.34 -21.92 6.12
CA LEU A 16 9.94 -21.61 5.86
C LEU A 16 9.18 -22.88 5.44
N HIS A 17 7.87 -22.87 5.62
CA HIS A 17 7.01 -23.91 5.05
C HIS A 17 7.04 -23.85 3.52
N ARG A 18 6.64 -24.93 2.86
CA ARG A 18 6.47 -24.93 1.40
C ARG A 18 5.34 -23.95 1.05
N ILE A 19 5.64 -22.99 0.18
CA ILE A 19 4.66 -22.03 -0.32
C ILE A 19 3.89 -22.68 -1.47
N HIS A 20 2.56 -22.69 -1.37
CA HIS A 20 1.68 -23.22 -2.41
C HIS A 20 1.20 -22.10 -3.34
N PRO A 21 1.16 -22.32 -4.67
CA PRO A 21 0.65 -21.32 -5.60
C PRO A 21 -0.79 -20.93 -5.29
N GLY A 22 -1.07 -19.62 -5.25
CA GLY A 22 -2.40 -19.07 -5.01
C GLY A 22 -2.74 -18.85 -3.52
N GLU A 23 -1.93 -19.35 -2.59
CA GLU A 23 -2.13 -19.11 -1.15
C GLU A 23 -1.37 -17.86 -0.68
N ILE A 24 -1.97 -17.11 0.23
CA ILE A 24 -1.31 -15.96 0.87
C ILE A 24 -0.40 -16.48 1.97
N TYR A 25 0.87 -16.09 1.92
CA TYR A 25 1.87 -16.45 2.93
C TYR A 25 2.32 -15.21 3.70
N TYR A 26 1.77 -15.01 4.90
CA TYR A 26 2.12 -13.88 5.76
C TYR A 26 3.46 -14.11 6.48
N LEU A 27 4.28 -13.07 6.54
CA LEU A 27 5.52 -13.03 7.31
C LEU A 27 5.40 -11.97 8.40
N GLY A 28 5.71 -12.35 9.64
CA GLY A 28 5.79 -11.44 10.78
C GLY A 28 7.23 -11.01 11.03
N LEU A 29 7.45 -9.71 11.18
CA LEU A 29 8.70 -9.15 11.68
C LEU A 29 8.43 -8.57 13.07
N PHE A 30 9.22 -9.00 14.05
CA PHE A 30 9.01 -8.66 15.45
C PHE A 30 10.13 -7.76 15.97
N MET A 31 9.89 -7.11 17.11
CA MET A 31 10.84 -6.19 17.74
C MET A 31 11.22 -4.98 16.87
N VAL A 32 10.29 -4.53 16.01
CA VAL A 32 10.49 -3.37 15.12
C VAL A 32 9.97 -2.04 15.70
N GLY A 33 9.31 -2.06 16.87
CA GLY A 33 8.64 -0.88 17.45
C GLY A 33 9.57 0.22 18.01
N ALA A 34 10.88 0.10 17.82
CA ALA A 34 11.84 1.15 18.18
C ALA A 34 12.65 1.55 16.96
N TYR A 35 12.77 2.86 16.74
CA TYR A 35 13.52 3.53 15.66
C TYR A 35 13.03 3.31 14.22
N GLN A 36 12.50 2.13 13.87
CA GLN A 36 12.21 1.77 12.47
C GLN A 36 11.17 2.70 11.83
N ASP A 37 10.14 3.11 12.57
CA ASP A 37 9.05 3.93 12.03
C ASP A 37 9.51 5.35 11.63
N ILE A 38 10.55 5.88 12.28
CA ILE A 38 11.05 7.24 12.06
C ILE A 38 12.27 7.24 11.12
N MET A 39 13.07 6.17 11.13
CA MET A 39 14.30 6.08 10.34
C MET A 39 14.08 5.57 8.90
N GLY A 40 12.87 5.12 8.57
CA GLY A 40 12.54 4.70 7.21
C GLY A 40 12.70 5.83 6.18
N ASP A 41 13.24 5.51 5.01
CA ASP A 41 13.28 6.40 3.86
C ASP A 41 12.23 5.98 2.81
N LEU A 42 12.05 6.81 1.78
CA LEU A 42 11.15 6.54 0.66
C LEU A 42 11.89 5.82 -0.47
N HIS A 43 12.62 4.75 -0.16
CA HIS A 43 13.36 4.01 -1.18
C HIS A 43 12.38 3.43 -2.21
N ASN A 44 12.56 3.79 -3.47
CA ASN A 44 11.63 3.49 -4.58
C ASN A 44 10.20 4.05 -4.40
N LEU A 45 10.02 5.12 -3.62
CA LEU A 45 8.72 5.75 -3.38
C LEU A 45 7.69 4.82 -2.70
N PHE A 46 8.15 3.76 -2.03
CA PHE A 46 7.30 3.05 -1.09
C PHE A 46 7.10 3.93 0.14
N GLY A 47 5.84 4.27 0.41
CA GLY A 47 5.50 5.14 1.52
C GLY A 47 5.29 4.38 2.82
N ARG A 48 4.65 5.05 3.79
CA ARG A 48 4.30 4.45 5.07
C ARG A 48 3.39 3.26 4.86
N VAL A 49 3.57 2.23 5.69
CA VAL A 49 2.65 1.10 5.73
C VAL A 49 1.39 1.44 6.50
N THR A 50 0.29 0.75 6.21
CA THR A 50 -0.91 0.80 7.06
C THR A 50 -0.58 0.27 8.46
N GLU A 51 -0.98 1.02 9.47
CA GLU A 51 -0.78 0.71 10.88
C GLU A 51 -2.14 0.51 11.56
N VAL A 52 -2.19 -0.44 12.49
CA VAL A 52 -3.42 -0.79 13.21
C VAL A 52 -3.10 -0.90 14.69
N HIS A 53 -3.89 -0.23 15.52
CA HIS A 53 -3.79 -0.33 16.98
C HIS A 53 -4.82 -1.35 17.48
N VAL A 54 -4.32 -2.42 18.07
CA VAL A 54 -5.13 -3.54 18.56
C VAL A 54 -5.10 -3.56 20.08
N PHE A 55 -6.29 -3.60 20.69
CA PHE A 55 -6.45 -3.67 22.14
C PHE A 55 -7.08 -5.02 22.52
N LEU A 56 -6.67 -5.54 23.68
CA LEU A 56 -7.25 -6.75 24.25
C LEU A 56 -8.38 -6.36 25.19
N ASP A 57 -9.55 -6.96 24.99
CA ASP A 57 -10.72 -6.74 25.83
C ASP A 57 -11.40 -8.09 26.12
N PRO A 58 -11.42 -8.54 27.38
CA PRO A 58 -12.10 -9.78 27.77
C PRO A 58 -13.62 -9.76 27.58
N ASP A 59 -14.24 -8.57 27.51
CA ASP A 59 -15.68 -8.41 27.34
C ASP A 59 -16.09 -8.50 25.85
N GLU A 60 -15.13 -8.38 24.93
CA GLU A 60 -15.34 -8.59 23.49
C GLU A 60 -15.36 -10.08 23.13
N GLU A 61 -16.26 -10.47 22.21
CA GLU A 61 -16.41 -11.88 21.79
C GLU A 61 -15.11 -12.47 21.23
N SER A 62 -14.32 -11.65 20.53
CA SER A 62 -13.03 -12.05 19.96
C SER A 62 -11.87 -11.96 20.96
N GLY A 63 -12.09 -11.37 22.14
CA GLY A 63 -11.05 -11.08 23.14
C GLY A 63 -10.14 -9.90 22.78
N TRP A 64 -10.44 -9.18 21.70
CA TRP A 64 -9.70 -8.03 21.19
C TRP A 64 -10.56 -7.22 20.23
N TYR A 65 -10.18 -5.96 20.01
CA TYR A 65 -10.79 -5.09 19.02
C TYR A 65 -9.75 -4.13 18.39
N ILE A 66 -10.11 -3.53 17.25
CA ILE A 66 -9.29 -2.51 16.57
C ILE A 66 -9.75 -1.14 17.06
N GLU A 67 -8.85 -0.41 17.71
CA GLU A 67 -9.12 0.95 18.16
C GLU A 67 -8.93 1.94 17.01
N GLU A 68 -7.82 1.83 16.28
CA GLU A 68 -7.44 2.79 15.26
C GLU A 68 -6.82 2.10 14.04
N VAL A 69 -7.15 2.61 12.85
CA VAL A 69 -6.50 2.27 11.58
C VAL A 69 -5.92 3.54 10.99
N ILE A 70 -4.60 3.56 10.83
CA ILE A 70 -3.88 4.64 10.18
C ILE A 70 -3.50 4.15 8.78
N GLU A 71 -4.13 4.72 7.76
CA GLU A 71 -3.89 4.33 6.37
C GLU A 71 -2.44 4.60 5.95
N GLY A 72 -1.86 3.65 5.22
CA GLY A 72 -0.55 3.82 4.61
C GLY A 72 -0.59 4.78 3.43
N SER A 73 0.59 5.22 2.98
CA SER A 73 0.67 6.29 1.97
C SER A 73 0.21 5.84 0.59
N THR A 74 -0.54 6.72 -0.06
CA THR A 74 -0.90 6.65 -1.48
C THR A 74 0.23 7.14 -2.38
N ILE A 75 0.19 6.75 -3.67
CA ILE A 75 1.17 7.19 -4.67
C ILE A 75 1.20 8.73 -4.76
N GLY A 76 0.03 9.39 -4.73
CA GLY A 76 -0.09 10.84 -4.80
C GLY A 76 0.56 11.55 -3.61
N GLU A 77 0.39 11.02 -2.39
CA GLU A 77 1.02 11.59 -1.19
C GLU A 77 2.54 11.49 -1.24
N VAL A 78 3.08 10.34 -1.65
CA VAL A 78 4.53 10.18 -1.79
C VAL A 78 5.10 11.08 -2.87
N LEU A 79 4.40 11.24 -4.01
CA LEU A 79 4.79 12.18 -5.05
C LEU A 79 4.80 13.63 -4.53
N ALA A 80 3.81 14.03 -3.74
CA ALA A 80 3.77 15.35 -3.10
C ALA A 80 4.96 15.59 -2.16
N MET A 81 5.39 14.58 -1.40
CA MET A 81 6.61 14.67 -0.57
C MET A 81 7.86 14.97 -1.42
N THR A 82 7.89 14.45 -2.65
CA THR A 82 8.96 14.72 -3.64
C THR A 82 8.72 15.97 -4.50
N GLN A 83 7.84 16.88 -4.05
CA GLN A 83 7.55 18.18 -4.69
C GLN A 83 6.79 18.08 -6.03
N TRP A 84 6.13 16.96 -6.31
CA TRP A 84 5.21 16.86 -7.43
C TRP A 84 3.79 17.22 -7.01
N ASP A 85 3.14 18.07 -7.79
CA ASP A 85 1.73 18.40 -7.57
C ASP A 85 0.81 17.47 -8.38
N LYS A 86 -0.17 16.87 -7.70
CA LYS A 86 -1.14 15.95 -8.32
C LYS A 86 -1.93 16.62 -9.44
N LEU A 87 -2.38 17.87 -9.24
CA LEU A 87 -3.21 18.57 -10.21
C LEU A 87 -2.39 18.92 -11.46
N GLU A 88 -1.13 19.31 -11.28
CA GLU A 88 -0.21 19.59 -12.38
C GLU A 88 0.11 18.32 -13.18
N LEU A 89 0.38 17.19 -12.51
CA LEU A 89 0.58 15.91 -13.18
C LEU A 89 -0.63 15.52 -14.05
N MET A 90 -1.84 15.64 -13.50
CA MET A 90 -3.08 15.40 -14.24
C MET A 90 -3.22 16.34 -15.45
N ARG A 91 -2.91 17.63 -15.27
CA ARG A 91 -2.98 18.64 -16.34
C ARG A 91 -2.00 18.33 -17.47
N LEU A 92 -0.77 17.93 -17.13
CA LEU A 92 0.27 17.57 -18.10
C LEU A 92 -0.10 16.30 -18.88
N LEU A 93 -0.63 15.28 -18.20
CA LEU A 93 -1.09 14.06 -18.89
C LEU A 93 -2.28 14.38 -19.81
N LYS A 94 -3.26 15.16 -19.34
CA LYS A 94 -4.40 15.57 -20.15
C LYS A 94 -3.98 16.32 -21.41
N ALA A 95 -2.99 17.22 -21.32
CA ALA A 95 -2.46 17.90 -22.50
C ALA A 95 -1.84 16.92 -23.53
N GLN A 96 -1.12 15.90 -23.06
CA GLN A 96 -0.55 14.86 -23.92
C GLN A 96 -1.64 13.99 -24.59
N VAL A 97 -2.66 13.62 -23.81
CA VAL A 97 -3.82 12.85 -24.27
C VAL A 97 -4.62 13.63 -25.32
N ASP A 98 -4.91 14.91 -25.06
CA ASP A 98 -5.62 15.80 -25.99
C ASP A 98 -4.87 15.91 -27.34
N GLN A 99 -3.53 15.95 -27.30
CA GLN A 99 -2.70 15.97 -28.51
C GLN A 99 -2.70 14.61 -29.25
N ALA A 100 -2.72 13.50 -28.52
CA ALA A 100 -2.82 12.15 -29.11
C ALA A 100 -4.16 11.93 -29.82
N ILE A 101 -5.26 12.46 -29.27
CA ILE A 101 -6.58 12.45 -29.92
C ILE A 101 -6.55 13.28 -31.21
N LYS A 102 -6.01 14.51 -31.17
CA LYS A 102 -5.92 15.39 -32.36
C LYS A 102 -5.11 14.80 -33.50
N THR A 103 -4.13 13.94 -33.18
CA THR A 103 -3.25 13.28 -34.15
C THR A 103 -3.70 11.87 -34.52
N ASP A 104 -4.91 11.48 -34.12
CA ASP A 104 -5.54 10.17 -34.39
C ASP A 104 -4.70 8.96 -33.91
N ARG A 105 -3.89 9.15 -32.86
CA ARG A 105 -3.08 8.10 -32.23
C ARG A 105 -3.80 7.41 -31.07
N LEU A 106 -4.85 8.02 -30.54
CA LEU A 106 -5.62 7.53 -29.41
C LEU A 106 -7.10 7.89 -29.58
N LYS A 107 -7.99 6.90 -29.42
CA LYS A 107 -9.43 7.13 -29.50
C LYS A 107 -9.92 7.90 -28.26
N PRO A 108 -10.92 8.79 -28.38
CA PRO A 108 -11.44 9.56 -27.25
C PRO A 108 -11.89 8.71 -26.05
N ASN A 109 -12.54 7.57 -26.28
CA ASN A 109 -12.99 6.70 -25.19
C ASN A 109 -11.81 6.06 -24.43
N ASP A 110 -10.77 5.64 -25.13
CA ASP A 110 -9.57 5.05 -24.50
C ASP A 110 -8.75 6.12 -23.78
N ALA A 111 -8.73 7.34 -24.31
CA ALA A 111 -8.15 8.52 -23.67
C ALA A 111 -8.81 8.86 -22.34
N MET A 112 -10.15 8.88 -22.29
CA MET A 112 -10.87 9.15 -21.04
C MET A 112 -10.58 8.07 -20.00
N ARG A 113 -10.59 6.79 -20.41
CA ARG A 113 -10.23 5.67 -19.52
C ARG A 113 -8.83 5.82 -18.95
N LEU A 114 -7.85 6.20 -19.78
CA LEU A 114 -6.47 6.41 -19.33
C LEU A 114 -6.38 7.53 -18.28
N LEU A 115 -7.12 8.63 -18.46
CA LEU A 115 -7.14 9.73 -17.50
C LEU A 115 -7.78 9.31 -16.18
N ASP A 116 -8.91 8.61 -16.23
CA ASP A 116 -9.59 8.08 -15.05
C ASP A 116 -8.70 7.07 -14.31
N ASP A 117 -8.04 6.18 -15.05
CA ASP A 117 -7.09 5.20 -14.48
C ASP A 117 -5.90 5.90 -13.81
N TYR A 118 -5.33 6.93 -14.45
CA TYR A 118 -4.21 7.68 -13.88
C TYR A 118 -4.61 8.43 -12.60
N GLU A 119 -5.79 9.06 -12.57
CA GLU A 119 -6.30 9.70 -11.37
C GLU A 119 -6.50 8.70 -10.23
N ARG A 120 -7.07 7.53 -10.54
CA ARG A 120 -7.26 6.44 -9.59
C ARG A 120 -5.91 5.94 -9.06
N PHE A 121 -4.91 5.73 -9.92
CA PHE A 121 -3.59 5.29 -9.50
C PHE A 121 -2.91 6.27 -8.52
N LEU A 122 -3.14 7.57 -8.66
CA LEU A 122 -2.60 8.54 -7.69
C LEU A 122 -3.25 8.41 -6.30
N GLN A 123 -4.43 7.79 -6.18
CA GLN A 123 -5.08 7.50 -4.91
C GLN A 123 -4.77 6.10 -4.38
N GLU A 124 -4.03 5.30 -5.14
CA GLU A 124 -3.76 3.93 -4.79
C GLU A 124 -2.59 3.80 -3.81
N TYR A 125 -2.68 2.81 -2.92
CA TYR A 125 -1.60 2.46 -2.00
C TYR A 125 -0.30 2.13 -2.74
N THR A 126 0.83 2.55 -2.16
CA THR A 126 2.17 2.44 -2.79
C THR A 126 2.69 1.02 -2.95
N TYR A 127 2.17 0.06 -2.18
CA TYR A 127 2.60 -1.34 -2.24
C TYR A 127 1.84 -2.15 -3.30
N LEU A 128 2.44 -3.27 -3.69
CA LEU A 128 1.94 -4.14 -4.76
C LEU A 128 0.67 -4.90 -4.33
N SER A 129 -0.20 -5.17 -5.31
CA SER A 129 -1.28 -6.14 -5.18
C SER A 129 -0.86 -7.45 -5.84
N PHE A 130 -0.95 -8.55 -5.11
CA PHE A 130 -0.75 -9.89 -5.65
C PHE A 130 -2.10 -10.43 -6.17
N ASN A 131 -2.11 -10.97 -7.40
CA ASN A 131 -3.24 -11.61 -8.10
C ASN A 131 -4.21 -10.72 -8.89
N GLY A 132 -3.93 -9.43 -9.12
CA GLY A 132 -4.88 -8.54 -9.85
C GLY A 132 -6.21 -8.31 -9.10
N VAL A 133 -6.34 -8.89 -7.91
CA VAL A 133 -7.33 -8.55 -6.91
C VAL A 133 -6.59 -7.70 -5.89
N LYS A 134 -6.67 -6.38 -6.08
CA LYS A 134 -6.41 -5.47 -4.98
C LYS A 134 -7.51 -5.75 -3.97
N ALA A 135 -7.18 -6.29 -2.80
CA ALA A 135 -8.13 -6.28 -1.71
C ALA A 135 -8.59 -4.81 -1.60
N PRO A 136 -9.90 -4.54 -1.68
CA PRO A 136 -10.36 -3.16 -1.59
C PRO A 136 -9.76 -2.58 -0.31
N PRO A 137 -9.23 -1.34 -0.30
CA PRO A 137 -9.10 -0.63 0.96
C PRO A 137 -10.52 -0.66 1.53
N GLN A 138 -10.79 -1.38 2.61
CA GLN A 138 -12.14 -1.47 3.14
C GLN A 138 -12.46 -0.12 3.76
N PRO A 139 -13.29 0.74 3.13
CA PRO A 139 -13.76 1.94 3.80
C PRO A 139 -15.03 1.51 4.55
N GLY A 140 -14.94 1.41 5.87
CA GLY A 140 -16.12 1.43 6.73
C GLY A 140 -17.02 0.19 6.70
N SER A 141 -16.48 -0.97 7.06
CA SER A 141 -17.25 -2.07 7.68
C SER A 141 -16.73 -2.37 9.09
N TRP A 142 -16.30 -1.33 9.81
CA TRP A 142 -16.23 -1.39 11.25
C TRP A 142 -17.66 -1.12 11.72
N LEU A 143 -18.37 -2.19 12.06
CA LEU A 143 -19.69 -2.07 12.69
C LEU A 143 -19.58 -1.04 13.81
N PRO A 144 -20.49 -0.06 13.92
CA PRO A 144 -20.53 0.75 15.11
C PRO A 144 -21.06 -0.17 16.22
N LEU A 145 -20.23 -0.45 17.22
CA LEU A 145 -20.72 -1.02 18.47
C LEU A 145 -20.49 0.00 19.56
N SER A 146 -21.58 0.77 19.78
CA SER A 146 -21.96 1.59 20.95
C SER A 146 -21.01 2.68 21.44
#